data_AF-A0A7Z9Q9G5-F1
#
_entry.id   AF-A0A7Z9Q9G5-F1
#
_cell.length_a   1.000
_cell.length_b   1.000
_cell.length_c   1.000
_cell.angle_alpha   90.00
_cell.angle_beta   90.00
_cell.angle_gamma   90.00
#
_symmetry.space_group_name_H-M   'P 1'
#
loop_
_entity.id
_entity.type
_entity.pdbx_description
1 polymer ?
#
loop_
_entity_poly.entity_id
_entity_poly.type
_entity_poly.pdbx_seq_one_letter_code
_entity_poly.pdbx_strand_id
1 'polypeptide(L)'
;MADSIKTGIGFLIPVGSLVGFIQSLLSNDYITGIIFIIGGIMIWMLYILVVESTTPALMGNILIVFIVLLSLAIFLNYGLAQNIWGGYELKSDGSIIALLVLFFGGLIGMMFRQHLLGTPAPSLSAEDRDMVNKALQQSNNGESTYPKVIVVKQEAPPVKEDEEEDEEEWDYSNMYAYPPEYYEDYYEDEEDEEDEEDEEDEE
;
A
#
# COMPACT_ATOMS: atom_id res chain seq x y z
N MET A 1 -2.55 22.00 -10.18
CA MET A 1 -1.67 22.01 -11.37
C MET A 1 -0.21 21.76 -11.00
N ALA A 2 0.34 22.40 -9.94
CA ALA A 2 1.73 22.17 -9.50
C ALA A 2 1.98 20.72 -9.01
N ASP A 3 1.01 20.11 -8.32
CA ASP A 3 1.15 18.73 -7.83
C ASP A 3 1.27 17.71 -8.96
N SER A 4 0.56 17.93 -10.07
CA SER A 4 0.64 17.08 -11.27
C SER A 4 2.04 17.07 -11.90
N ILE A 5 2.78 18.19 -11.79
CA ILE A 5 4.15 18.31 -12.32
C ILE A 5 5.15 17.63 -11.37
N LYS A 6 4.97 17.79 -10.05
CA LYS A 6 5.82 17.13 -9.04
C LYS A 6 5.66 15.61 -9.06
N THR A 7 4.43 15.11 -9.17
CA THR A 7 4.13 13.69 -9.34
C THR A 7 4.64 13.18 -10.69
N GLY A 8 4.55 14.01 -11.75
CA GLY A 8 5.07 13.69 -13.09
C GLY A 8 6.59 13.48 -13.12
N ILE A 9 7.38 14.35 -12.47
CA ILE A 9 8.84 14.17 -12.32
C ILE A 9 9.15 12.86 -11.58
N GLY A 10 8.34 12.50 -10.57
CA GLY A 10 8.54 11.27 -9.80
C GLY A 10 8.50 10.01 -10.67
N PHE A 11 7.76 10.01 -11.78
CA PHE A 11 7.67 8.85 -12.68
C PHE A 11 8.93 8.63 -13.53
N LEU A 12 9.79 9.65 -13.68
CA LEU A 12 11.05 9.49 -14.40
C LEU A 12 12.02 8.54 -13.68
N ILE A 13 11.94 8.44 -12.35
CA ILE A 13 12.83 7.58 -11.56
C ILE A 13 12.55 6.09 -11.85
N PRO A 14 11.29 5.58 -11.75
CA PRO A 14 10.95 4.22 -12.17
C PRO A 14 11.29 3.94 -13.64
N VAL A 15 11.04 4.89 -14.54
CA VAL A 15 11.36 4.71 -15.96
C VAL A 15 12.87 4.59 -16.18
N GLY A 16 13.67 5.42 -15.52
CA GLY A 16 15.13 5.34 -15.58
C GLY A 16 15.67 4.01 -15.05
N SER A 17 15.09 3.53 -13.94
CA SER A 17 15.39 2.19 -13.40
C SER A 17 15.05 1.08 -14.39
N LEU A 18 13.89 1.16 -15.06
CA LEU A 18 13.49 0.18 -16.08
C LEU A 18 14.49 0.14 -17.25
N VAL A 19 14.96 1.29 -17.71
CA VAL A 19 15.99 1.37 -18.76
C VAL A 19 17.30 0.73 -18.29
N GLY A 20 17.72 1.00 -17.06
CA GLY A 20 18.91 0.37 -16.45
C GLY A 20 18.78 -1.15 -16.35
N PHE A 21 17.59 -1.65 -15.98
CA PHE A 21 17.28 -3.07 -15.95
C PHE A 21 17.38 -3.72 -17.35
N ILE A 22 16.79 -3.08 -18.37
CA ILE A 22 16.89 -3.57 -19.75
C ILE A 22 18.36 -3.60 -20.21
N GLN A 23 19.14 -2.55 -19.91
CA GLN A 23 20.57 -2.53 -20.25
C GLN A 23 21.36 -3.67 -19.59
N SER A 24 21.02 -3.99 -18.34
CA SER A 24 21.61 -5.13 -17.62
C SER A 24 21.26 -6.48 -18.28
N LEU A 25 20.01 -6.66 -18.71
CA LEU A 25 19.58 -7.86 -19.46
C LEU A 25 20.38 -8.04 -20.74
N LEU A 26 20.61 -6.96 -21.51
CA LEU A 26 21.41 -7.02 -22.74
C LEU A 26 22.87 -7.41 -22.47
N SER A 27 23.38 -7.05 -21.30
CA SER A 27 24.77 -7.34 -20.89
C SER A 27 24.92 -8.73 -20.26
N ASN A 28 23.84 -9.51 -20.12
CA ASN A 28 23.77 -10.76 -19.35
C ASN A 28 24.22 -10.62 -17.88
N ASP A 29 24.18 -9.42 -17.33
CA ASP A 29 24.52 -9.15 -15.93
C ASP A 29 23.24 -8.93 -15.13
N TYR A 30 22.61 -10.04 -14.72
CA TYR A 30 21.34 -10.03 -14.01
C TYR A 30 21.44 -9.48 -12.59
N ILE A 31 22.62 -9.56 -11.95
CA ILE A 31 22.86 -8.99 -10.62
C ILE A 31 22.70 -7.47 -10.66
N THR A 32 23.32 -6.83 -11.64
CA THR A 32 23.18 -5.39 -11.85
C THR A 32 21.72 -5.01 -12.13
N GLY A 33 20.96 -5.88 -12.80
CA GLY A 33 19.53 -5.68 -13.06
C GLY A 33 18.69 -5.70 -11.78
N ILE A 34 18.96 -6.66 -10.88
CA ILE A 34 18.33 -6.71 -9.55
C ILE A 34 18.60 -5.42 -8.78
N ILE A 35 19.83 -4.91 -8.82
CA ILE A 35 20.22 -3.66 -8.16
C ILE A 35 19.44 -2.47 -8.73
N PHE A 36 19.31 -2.37 -10.07
CA PHE A 36 18.53 -1.29 -10.69
C PHE A 36 17.05 -1.31 -10.28
N ILE A 37 16.44 -2.49 -10.18
CA ILE A 37 15.04 -2.63 -9.75
C ILE A 37 14.88 -2.24 -8.29
N ILE A 38 15.65 -2.85 -7.38
CA ILE A 38 15.55 -2.57 -5.94
C ILE A 38 15.88 -1.11 -5.65
N GLY A 39 17.00 -0.62 -6.20
CA GLY A 39 17.44 0.77 -6.05
C GLY A 39 16.45 1.75 -6.67
N GLY A 40 15.87 1.43 -7.82
CA GLY A 40 14.87 2.24 -8.49
C GLY A 40 13.61 2.45 -7.66
N ILE A 41 13.04 1.36 -7.11
CA ILE A 41 11.89 1.47 -6.21
C ILE A 41 12.27 2.21 -4.94
N MET A 42 13.41 1.88 -4.31
CA MET A 42 13.86 2.55 -3.09
C MET A 42 13.99 4.07 -3.26
N ILE A 43 14.71 4.51 -4.29
CA ILE A 43 14.91 5.93 -4.58
C ILE A 43 13.59 6.60 -4.92
N TRP A 44 12.70 5.92 -5.65
CA TRP A 44 11.39 6.45 -5.99
C TRP A 44 10.48 6.61 -4.77
N MET A 45 10.46 5.62 -3.87
CA MET A 45 9.70 5.68 -2.61
C MET A 45 10.22 6.81 -1.72
N LEU A 46 11.55 6.97 -1.64
CA LEU A 46 12.18 8.08 -0.90
C LEU A 46 11.83 9.43 -1.53
N TYR A 47 11.82 9.54 -2.86
CA TYR A 47 11.42 10.76 -3.57
C TYR A 47 9.98 11.16 -3.21
N ILE A 48 9.03 10.21 -3.24
CA ILE A 48 7.63 10.50 -2.90
C ILE A 48 7.52 10.96 -1.44
N LEU A 49 8.25 10.32 -0.53
CA LEU A 49 8.29 10.68 0.88
C LEU A 49 8.82 12.10 1.10
N VAL A 50 9.97 12.44 0.51
CA VAL A 50 10.64 13.75 0.70
C VAL A 50 9.88 14.89 0.04
N VAL A 51 9.26 14.64 -1.11
CA VAL A 51 8.55 15.68 -1.87
C VAL A 51 7.11 15.88 -1.37
N GLU A 52 6.66 15.07 -0.39
CA GLU A 52 5.29 15.04 0.13
C GLU A 52 4.25 15.06 -1.00
N SER A 53 4.54 14.35 -2.10
CA SER A 53 3.62 14.33 -3.24
C SER A 53 2.45 13.42 -2.93
N THR A 54 1.26 13.77 -3.39
CA THR A 54 0.11 12.87 -3.36
C THR A 54 0.50 11.52 -3.99
N THR A 55 0.29 10.44 -3.23
CA THR A 55 0.62 9.08 -3.67
C THR A 55 -0.09 8.84 -5.00
N PRO A 56 0.65 8.53 -6.09
CA PRO A 56 0.02 8.42 -7.40
C PRO A 56 -0.98 7.25 -7.39
N ALA A 57 -2.16 7.45 -7.97
CA ALA A 57 -3.19 6.40 -8.09
C ALA A 57 -2.69 5.12 -8.80
N LEU A 58 -1.59 5.22 -9.54
CA LEU A 58 -0.94 4.12 -10.24
C LEU A 58 0.18 3.43 -9.43
N MET A 59 0.43 3.83 -8.18
CA MET A 59 1.55 3.35 -7.37
C MET A 59 1.53 1.83 -7.21
N GLY A 60 0.37 1.25 -6.86
CA GLY A 60 0.22 -0.20 -6.77
C GLY A 60 0.51 -0.93 -8.09
N ASN A 61 0.08 -0.36 -9.24
CA ASN A 61 0.35 -0.96 -10.55
C ASN A 61 1.84 -0.96 -10.88
N ILE A 62 2.54 0.16 -10.60
CA ILE A 62 3.97 0.29 -10.79
C ILE A 62 4.70 -0.74 -9.92
N LEU A 63 4.31 -0.83 -8.64
CA LEU A 63 4.90 -1.77 -7.69
C LEU A 63 4.75 -3.23 -8.16
N ILE A 64 3.56 -3.62 -8.63
CA ILE A 64 3.31 -4.96 -9.19
C ILE A 64 4.25 -5.23 -10.39
N VAL A 65 4.36 -4.29 -11.33
CA VAL A 65 5.25 -4.45 -12.50
C VAL A 65 6.70 -4.64 -12.05
N PHE A 66 7.17 -3.83 -11.10
CA PHE A 66 8.52 -3.93 -10.59
C PHE A 66 8.82 -5.26 -9.89
N ILE A 67 7.85 -5.82 -9.18
CA ILE A 67 8.02 -7.11 -8.51
C ILE A 67 8.04 -8.26 -9.50
N VAL A 68 7.22 -8.19 -10.55
CA VAL A 68 7.26 -9.16 -11.66
C VAL A 68 8.64 -9.12 -12.33
N LEU A 69 9.18 -7.92 -12.58
CA LEU A 69 10.52 -7.76 -13.13
C LEU A 69 11.62 -8.25 -12.18
N LEU A 70 11.48 -7.99 -10.87
CA LEU A 70 12.41 -8.47 -9.84
C LEU A 70 12.47 -10.00 -9.82
N SER A 71 11.31 -10.66 -9.81
CA SER A 71 11.20 -12.11 -9.83
C SER A 71 11.83 -12.69 -11.10
N LEU A 72 11.57 -12.07 -12.26
CA LEU A 72 12.21 -12.46 -13.52
C LEU A 72 13.74 -12.34 -13.45
N ALA A 73 14.27 -11.24 -12.90
CA ALA A 73 15.71 -11.03 -12.75
C ALA A 73 16.37 -12.10 -11.86
N ILE A 74 15.73 -12.41 -10.72
CA ILE A 74 16.19 -13.46 -9.80
C ILE A 74 16.12 -14.83 -10.47
N PHE A 75 15.06 -15.11 -11.24
CA PHE A 75 14.90 -16.36 -11.97
C PHE A 75 15.97 -16.52 -13.06
N LEU A 76 16.26 -15.47 -13.83
CA LEU A 76 17.30 -15.52 -14.85
C LEU A 76 18.70 -15.72 -14.25
N ASN A 77 18.96 -15.12 -13.08
CA ASN A 77 20.26 -15.23 -12.43
C ASN A 77 20.49 -16.58 -11.70
N TYR A 78 19.48 -17.05 -10.97
CA TYR A 78 19.62 -18.19 -10.05
C TYR A 78 18.80 -19.42 -10.48
N GLY A 79 17.73 -19.23 -11.25
CA GLY A 79 16.84 -20.29 -11.72
C GLY A 79 17.29 -20.94 -13.03
N LEU A 80 18.16 -20.29 -13.80
CA LEU A 80 18.76 -20.85 -15.01
C LEU A 80 20.25 -21.11 -14.80
N ALA A 81 20.69 -22.32 -15.10
CA ALA A 81 22.09 -22.69 -15.20
C ALA A 81 22.43 -23.05 -16.64
N GLN A 82 23.61 -22.64 -17.10
CA GLN A 82 24.14 -23.12 -18.37
C GLN A 82 24.91 -24.42 -18.12
N ASN A 83 24.50 -25.48 -18.80
CA ASN A 83 25.23 -26.73 -18.85
C ASN A 83 26.48 -26.52 -19.71
N ILE A 84 27.53 -27.30 -19.46
CA ILE A 84 28.80 -27.30 -20.20
C ILE A 84 28.64 -27.61 -21.70
N TRP A 85 27.48 -28.11 -22.12
CA TRP A 85 27.09 -28.35 -23.51
C TRP A 85 26.32 -27.18 -24.15
N GLY A 86 26.19 -26.05 -23.44
CA GLY A 86 25.46 -24.86 -23.91
C GLY A 86 23.93 -24.98 -23.81
N GLY A 87 23.41 -26.03 -23.16
CA GLY A 87 21.99 -26.18 -22.84
C GLY A 87 21.62 -25.43 -21.56
N TYR A 88 20.35 -25.04 -21.43
CA TYR A 88 19.82 -24.46 -20.18
C TYR A 88 19.26 -25.57 -19.29
N GLU A 89 19.73 -25.62 -18.05
CA GLU A 89 19.21 -26.46 -16.99
C GLU A 89 18.48 -25.60 -15.97
N LEU A 90 17.26 -25.99 -15.61
CA LEU A 90 16.48 -25.29 -14.60
C LEU A 90 16.94 -25.71 -13.21
N LYS A 91 17.44 -24.75 -12.43
CA LYS A 91 17.73 -24.96 -11.02
C LYS A 91 16.48 -24.69 -10.19
N SER A 92 15.95 -25.74 -9.56
CA SER A 92 14.78 -25.66 -8.69
C SER A 92 14.96 -24.64 -7.58
N ASP A 93 16.15 -24.56 -7.00
CA ASP A 93 16.43 -23.75 -5.81
C ASP A 93 16.24 -22.25 -6.09
N GLY A 94 16.81 -21.75 -7.20
CA GLY A 94 16.63 -20.36 -7.62
C GLY A 94 15.22 -20.07 -8.14
N SER A 95 14.57 -21.06 -8.77
CA SER A 95 13.19 -20.91 -9.25
C SER A 95 12.19 -20.78 -8.10
N ILE A 96 12.38 -21.50 -6.99
CA ILE A 96 11.51 -21.41 -5.81
C ILE A 96 11.66 -20.04 -5.16
N ILE A 97 12.89 -19.53 -5.01
CA ILE A 97 13.14 -18.20 -4.46
C ILE A 97 12.45 -17.12 -5.32
N ALA A 98 12.58 -17.20 -6.65
CA ALA A 98 11.92 -16.26 -7.56
C ALA A 98 10.38 -16.31 -7.44
N LEU A 99 9.79 -17.49 -7.23
CA LEU A 99 8.36 -17.66 -7.01
C LEU A 99 7.90 -17.09 -5.66
N LEU A 100 8.66 -17.30 -4.59
CA LEU A 100 8.35 -16.73 -3.27
C LEU A 100 8.35 -15.20 -3.33
N VAL A 101 9.36 -14.62 -3.99
CA VAL A 101 9.45 -13.17 -4.19
C VAL A 101 8.27 -12.66 -5.02
N LEU A 102 7.89 -13.35 -6.09
CA LEU A 102 6.71 -13.02 -6.89
C LEU A 102 5.42 -13.07 -6.06
N PHE A 103 5.26 -14.12 -5.25
CA PHE A 103 4.04 -14.36 -4.48
C PHE A 103 3.89 -13.32 -3.38
N PHE A 104 4.86 -13.21 -2.47
CA PHE A 104 4.78 -12.27 -1.35
C PHE A 104 4.85 -10.82 -1.82
N GLY A 105 5.75 -10.54 -2.76
CA GLY A 105 5.84 -9.22 -3.36
C GLY A 105 4.56 -8.84 -4.11
N GLY A 106 4.00 -9.76 -4.90
CA GLY A 106 2.79 -9.52 -5.66
C GLY A 106 1.59 -9.22 -4.76
N LEU A 107 1.47 -9.94 -3.64
CA LEU A 107 0.46 -9.67 -2.61
C LEU A 107 0.63 -8.27 -2.01
N ILE A 108 1.85 -7.87 -1.67
CA ILE A 108 2.14 -6.51 -1.16
C ILE A 108 1.77 -5.46 -2.22
N GLY A 109 2.13 -5.66 -3.48
CA GLY A 109 1.76 -4.76 -4.57
C GLY A 109 0.25 -4.65 -4.79
N MET A 110 -0.47 -5.77 -4.67
CA MET A 110 -1.94 -5.80 -4.72
C MET A 110 -2.57 -5.12 -3.51
N MET A 111 -2.02 -5.30 -2.32
CA MET A 111 -2.47 -4.60 -1.10
C MET A 111 -2.32 -3.08 -1.28
N PHE A 112 -1.17 -2.59 -1.74
CA PHE A 112 -0.99 -1.16 -2.01
C PHE A 112 -1.96 -0.62 -3.08
N ARG A 113 -2.28 -1.43 -4.09
CA ARG A 113 -3.32 -1.06 -5.07
C ARG A 113 -4.69 -0.90 -4.40
N GLN A 114 -5.06 -1.80 -3.49
CA GLN A 114 -6.36 -1.75 -2.82
C GLN A 114 -6.47 -0.60 -1.82
N HIS A 115 -5.42 -0.32 -1.04
CA HIS A 115 -5.41 0.77 -0.06
C HIS A 115 -5.48 2.16 -0.73
N LEU A 116 -4.92 2.32 -1.94
CA LEU A 116 -5.00 3.57 -2.71
C LEU A 116 -6.31 3.75 -3.48
N LEU A 117 -7.03 2.66 -3.76
CA LEU A 117 -8.29 2.74 -4.50
C LEU A 117 -9.47 3.14 -3.61
N GLY A 118 -9.31 3.13 -2.28
CA GLY A 118 -10.44 3.23 -1.37
C GLY A 118 -11.47 2.12 -1.64
N THR A 119 -12.47 2.00 -0.79
CA THR A 119 -13.70 1.29 -1.16
C THR A 119 -14.13 1.70 -2.58
N PRO A 120 -14.44 0.76 -3.49
CA PRO A 120 -14.87 1.12 -4.84
C PRO A 120 -16.04 2.10 -4.69
N ALA A 121 -15.84 3.35 -5.10
CA ALA A 121 -16.93 4.32 -5.16
C ALA A 121 -18.08 3.62 -5.88
N PRO A 122 -19.29 3.55 -5.29
CA PRO A 122 -20.36 2.71 -5.78
C PRO A 122 -20.62 3.09 -7.23
N SER A 123 -20.17 2.23 -8.14
CA SER A 123 -20.50 2.38 -9.54
C SER A 123 -22.02 2.26 -9.61
N LEU A 124 -22.67 3.27 -10.19
CA LEU A 124 -24.12 3.30 -10.41
C LEU A 124 -24.64 1.90 -10.76
N SER A 125 -25.73 1.48 -10.12
CA SER A 125 -26.39 0.22 -10.43
C SER A 125 -26.64 0.15 -11.95
N ALA A 126 -26.63 -1.06 -12.52
CA ALA A 126 -26.90 -1.25 -13.95
C ALA A 126 -28.22 -0.56 -14.38
N GLU A 127 -29.19 -0.50 -13.47
CA GLU A 127 -30.48 0.15 -13.65
C GLU A 127 -30.37 1.68 -13.62
N ASP A 128 -29.64 2.26 -12.65
CA ASP A 128 -29.37 3.71 -12.59
C ASP A 128 -28.64 4.21 -13.83
N ARG A 129 -27.72 3.39 -14.36
CA ARG A 129 -26.98 3.71 -15.59
C ARG A 129 -27.91 3.78 -16.80
N ASP A 130 -28.90 2.90 -16.89
CA ASP A 130 -29.87 2.91 -17.98
C ASP A 130 -30.79 4.13 -17.90
N MET A 131 -31.21 4.52 -16.69
CA MET A 131 -32.02 5.73 -16.48
C MET A 131 -31.26 7.01 -16.85
N VAL A 132 -29.99 7.12 -16.47
CA VAL A 132 -29.12 8.25 -16.86
C VAL A 132 -28.94 8.28 -18.38
N ASN A 133 -28.69 7.13 -19.02
CA ASN A 133 -28.53 7.04 -20.47
C ASN A 133 -29.82 7.43 -21.22
N LYS A 134 -30.98 7.03 -20.71
CA LYS A 134 -32.29 7.40 -21.26
C LYS A 134 -32.56 8.90 -21.12
N ALA A 135 -32.22 9.49 -19.97
CA ALA A 135 -32.34 10.93 -19.73
C ALA A 135 -31.40 11.75 -20.64
N LEU A 136 -30.17 11.27 -20.87
CA LEU A 136 -29.22 11.88 -21.80
C LEU A 136 -29.73 11.82 -23.25
N GLN A 137 -30.33 10.70 -23.68
CA GLN A 137 -30.92 10.57 -25.01
C GLN A 137 -32.15 11.49 -25.20
N GLN A 138 -32.97 11.67 -24.17
CA GLN A 138 -34.10 12.62 -24.22
C GLN A 138 -33.65 14.09 -24.23
N SER A 139 -32.51 14.41 -23.62
CA SER A 139 -31.97 15.78 -23.61
C SER A 139 -31.41 16.22 -24.97
N ASN A 140 -30.97 15.30 -25.83
CA ASN A 140 -30.44 15.61 -27.16
C ASN A 140 -31.51 16.08 -28.17
N ASN A 141 -32.80 15.96 -27.85
CA ASN A 141 -33.92 16.30 -28.76
C ASN A 141 -34.53 17.69 -28.53
N GLY A 142 -33.93 18.56 -27.71
CA GLY A 142 -34.47 19.90 -27.50
C GLY A 142 -33.41 20.93 -27.12
N GLU A 143 -33.24 21.94 -27.98
CA GLU A 143 -32.58 23.22 -27.67
C GLU A 143 -33.04 23.71 -26.29
N SER A 144 -32.18 23.58 -25.30
CA SER A 144 -32.42 24.17 -23.98
C SER A 144 -31.11 24.74 -23.46
N THR A 145 -31.03 26.07 -23.42
CA THR A 145 -29.88 26.90 -23.03
C THR A 145 -29.57 26.86 -21.53
N TYR A 146 -30.18 25.94 -20.77
CA TYR A 146 -30.02 25.84 -19.33
C TYR A 146 -29.44 24.48 -18.93
N PRO A 147 -28.48 24.42 -18.00
CA PRO A 147 -27.94 23.16 -17.51
C PRO A 147 -29.04 22.36 -16.81
N LYS A 148 -29.30 21.14 -17.28
CA LYS A 148 -30.20 20.19 -16.60
C LYS A 148 -29.37 19.34 -15.64
N VAL A 149 -29.72 19.36 -14.36
CA VAL A 149 -29.06 18.58 -13.31
C VAL A 149 -29.84 17.27 -13.11
N ILE A 150 -29.18 16.13 -13.29
CA ILE A 150 -29.75 14.82 -12.95
C ILE A 150 -29.30 14.50 -11.53
N VAL A 151 -30.22 14.56 -10.57
CA VAL A 151 -29.96 14.15 -9.19
C VAL A 151 -30.38 12.69 -9.06
N VAL A 152 -29.41 11.78 -9.07
CA VAL A 152 -29.67 10.37 -8.75
C VAL A 152 -29.57 10.23 -7.25
N LYS A 153 -30.65 9.80 -6.61
CA LYS A 153 -30.65 9.44 -5.20
C LYS A 153 -30.06 8.04 -5.12
N GLN A 154 -28.76 7.94 -4.88
CA GLN A 154 -28.15 6.66 -4.53
C GLN A 154 -28.71 6.28 -3.16
N GLU A 155 -29.58 5.28 -3.13
CA GLU A 155 -29.91 4.61 -1.89
C GLU A 155 -28.62 3.91 -1.44
N ALA A 156 -28.02 4.40 -0.35
CA ALA A 156 -27.08 3.59 0.40
C ALA A 156 -27.77 2.26 0.72
N PRO A 157 -27.05 1.11 0.66
CA PRO A 157 -27.63 -0.17 1.05
C PRO A 157 -28.30 0.00 2.42
N PRO A 158 -29.44 -0.68 2.70
CA PRO A 158 -30.14 -0.52 3.95
C PRO A 158 -29.15 -0.76 5.09
N VAL A 159 -28.84 0.33 5.81
CA VAL A 159 -28.19 0.28 7.10
C VAL A 159 -29.15 -0.54 7.96
N LYS A 160 -28.73 -1.75 8.32
CA LYS A 160 -29.32 -2.39 9.49
C LYS A 160 -29.09 -1.42 10.62
N GLU A 161 -30.17 -1.00 11.28
CA GLU A 161 -30.12 -0.25 12.52
C GLU A 161 -29.30 -1.08 13.52
N ASP A 162 -28.02 -0.79 13.61
CA ASP A 162 -27.21 -1.04 14.79
C ASP A 162 -26.83 0.36 15.29
N GLU A 163 -27.03 0.52 16.58
CA GLU A 163 -27.13 1.77 17.34
C GLU A 163 -25.93 2.71 17.17
N GLU A 164 -26.18 4.00 17.37
CA GLU A 164 -25.20 5.08 17.38
C GLU A 164 -23.98 4.74 18.27
N GLU A 165 -22.75 4.91 17.78
CA GLU A 165 -21.62 5.41 18.57
C GLU A 165 -20.39 5.73 17.68
N ASP A 166 -20.08 7.03 17.68
CA ASP A 166 -18.82 7.77 17.49
C ASP A 166 -17.68 7.30 16.54
N GLU A 167 -17.25 8.27 15.74
CA GLU A 167 -16.07 8.24 14.86
C GLU A 167 -14.78 8.14 15.69
N GLU A 168 -14.24 6.93 15.87
CA GLU A 168 -12.89 6.76 16.44
C GLU A 168 -11.80 7.07 15.38
N GLU A 169 -11.24 8.27 15.52
CA GLU A 169 -9.97 8.70 14.98
C GLU A 169 -8.85 7.79 15.53
N TRP A 170 -8.26 6.96 14.66
CA TRP A 170 -7.27 5.94 15.05
C TRP A 170 -6.00 6.58 15.65
N ASP A 171 -5.96 6.72 16.98
CA ASP A 171 -4.76 7.10 17.73
C ASP A 171 -3.75 5.94 17.74
N TYR A 172 -2.64 6.13 17.06
CA TYR A 172 -1.53 5.17 16.95
C TYR A 172 -0.73 4.99 18.25
N SER A 173 -1.14 5.59 19.37
CA SER A 173 -0.37 5.57 20.63
C SER A 173 -0.43 4.24 21.41
N ASN A 174 -1.40 3.36 21.13
CA ASN A 174 -1.70 2.22 22.01
C ASN A 174 -1.13 0.84 21.61
N MET A 175 -0.25 0.76 20.60
CA MET A 175 0.33 -0.52 20.15
C MET A 175 1.23 -1.22 21.22
N TYR A 176 1.57 -0.52 22.32
CA TYR A 176 2.46 -1.04 23.37
C TYR A 176 1.93 -0.92 24.81
N ALA A 177 0.64 -0.66 25.00
CA ALA A 177 0.05 -0.68 26.34
C ALA A 177 -0.25 -2.12 26.77
N TYR A 178 0.51 -2.63 27.74
CA TYR A 178 0.19 -3.87 28.43
C TYR A 178 -1.09 -3.65 29.27
N PRO A 179 -2.03 -4.61 29.32
CA PRO A 179 -3.32 -4.42 29.99
C PRO A 179 -3.14 -4.06 31.48
N PRO A 180 -3.86 -3.05 32.01
CA PRO A 180 -3.68 -2.52 33.37
C PRO A 180 -4.20 -3.44 34.49
N GLU A 181 -4.84 -4.56 34.17
CA GLU A 181 -5.62 -5.40 35.10
C GLU A 181 -4.79 -6.32 36.03
N TYR A 182 -3.53 -6.00 36.34
CA TYR A 182 -2.68 -6.87 37.19
C TYR A 182 -1.86 -6.15 38.28
N TYR A 183 -2.09 -4.86 38.55
CA TYR A 183 -1.31 -4.11 39.56
C TYR A 183 -2.14 -3.34 40.60
N GLU A 184 -3.45 -3.56 40.69
CA GLU A 184 -4.35 -2.72 41.53
C GLU A 184 -5.00 -3.48 42.70
N ASP A 185 -4.43 -4.59 43.21
CA ASP A 185 -5.08 -5.34 44.31
C ASP A 185 -4.11 -6.00 45.32
N TYR A 186 -3.02 -5.32 45.70
CA TYR A 186 -2.18 -5.78 46.85
C TYR A 186 -1.61 -4.64 47.70
N TYR A 187 -2.32 -3.52 47.84
CA TYR A 187 -1.99 -2.53 48.86
C TYR A 187 -3.25 -1.94 49.50
N GLU A 188 -4.01 -2.80 50.17
CA GLU A 188 -4.94 -2.37 51.22
C GLU A 188 -4.80 -3.35 52.39
N ASP A 189 -4.76 -2.80 53.59
CA ASP A 189 -4.68 -3.44 54.90
C ASP A 189 -3.28 -3.83 55.42
N GLU A 190 -2.68 -2.90 56.15
CA GLU A 190 -2.38 -3.05 57.59
C GLU A 190 -1.96 -1.66 58.13
N GLU A 191 -2.97 -0.85 58.49
CA GLU A 191 -2.82 0.11 59.59
C GLU A 191 -2.65 -0.72 60.86
N ASP A 192 -1.58 -0.45 61.63
CA ASP A 192 -1.40 -0.69 63.07
C ASP A 192 0.13 -0.60 63.30
N GLU A 193 0.73 0.09 64.27
CA GLU A 193 0.38 0.82 65.47
C GLU A 193 1.73 1.51 65.87
N GLU A 194 1.69 2.61 66.62
CA GLU A 194 2.56 2.92 67.77
C GLU A 194 4.10 2.64 67.68
N ASP A 195 5.05 3.49 68.04
CA ASP A 195 5.10 4.64 68.93
C ASP A 195 6.50 5.24 68.80
N GLU A 196 6.57 6.50 69.23
CA GLU A 196 7.64 7.32 69.82
C GLU A 196 9.13 6.85 69.93
N GLU A 197 9.95 7.90 70.06
CA GLU A 197 11.32 7.98 70.62
C GLU A 197 12.45 7.77 69.60
N ASP A 198 13.12 8.87 69.22
CA ASP A 198 14.40 9.37 69.81
C ASP A 198 15.57 8.48 69.35
N GLU A 199 16.79 8.91 69.09
CA GLU A 199 17.58 10.13 69.12
C GLU A 199 18.91 9.66 68.47
N GLU A 200 19.72 10.60 67.94
CA GLU A 200 21.20 10.45 67.83
C GLU A 200 21.71 9.32 66.88
N ASP A 201 22.92 9.32 66.32
CA ASP A 201 23.95 10.29 65.96
C ASP A 201 24.90 9.49 65.01
N GLU A 202 25.68 10.24 64.23
CA GLU A 202 27.07 9.96 63.81
C GLU A 202 27.56 8.50 63.60
N GLU A 203 27.98 8.17 62.36
CA GLU A 203 29.39 8.01 61.94
C GLU A 203 29.53 7.76 60.43
#